data_AF-A0AAT9GNA7-F1
#
_entry.id   AF-A0AAT9GNA7-F1
#
_cell.length_a   1.000
_cell.length_b   1.000
_cell.length_c   1.000
_cell.angle_alpha   90.00
_cell.angle_beta   90.00
_cell.angle_gamma   90.00
#
_symmetry.space_group_name_H-M   'P 1'
#
loop_
_entity.id
_entity.type
_entity.pdbx_description
1 polymer ?
#
loop_
_entity_poly.entity_id
_entity_poly.type
_entity_poly.pdbx_seq_one_letter_code
_entity_poly.pdbx_strand_id
1 'polypeptide(L)'
;MENNIVVKKSREEVMRVIVDPFRLFGIISHINILQVYDEEKNIYTTLDKVNVFPRKFRVMYIFGTPDTKITTFLGYMEGPKIVPGGVRYQGRDNEETFYWDLEIYVKERQEGSSLSFHMNTIYKPKITHKLLGKEVKELKEEFNFPDHILKAHLIPYFKFYGFIDDTLLSQEQ
;
A
#
# COMPACT_ATOMS: atom_id res chain seq x y z
N MET A 1 9.02 5.92 9.02
CA MET A 1 8.12 6.19 10.16
C MET A 1 7.56 4.87 10.66
N GLU A 2 7.43 4.70 11.99
CA GLU A 2 6.89 3.49 12.62
C GLU A 2 5.56 3.79 13.33
N ASN A 3 4.55 2.94 13.14
CA ASN A 3 3.30 3.00 13.89
C ASN A 3 2.89 1.60 14.35
N ASN A 4 2.37 1.49 15.57
CA ASN A 4 1.99 0.23 16.20
C ASN A 4 0.51 0.24 16.60
N ILE A 5 -0.22 -0.84 16.31
CA ILE A 5 -1.62 -1.03 16.75
C ILE A 5 -1.84 -2.46 17.23
N VAL A 6 -2.94 -2.68 17.94
CA VAL A 6 -3.42 -4.00 18.36
C VAL A 6 -4.81 -4.21 17.79
N VAL A 7 -5.06 -5.41 17.28
CA VAL A 7 -6.35 -5.83 16.70
C VAL A 7 -6.76 -7.18 17.29
N LYS A 8 -8.07 -7.44 17.39
CA LYS A 8 -8.60 -8.73 17.90
C LYS A 8 -8.47 -9.89 16.92
N LYS A 9 -7.89 -9.66 15.75
CA LYS A 9 -7.73 -10.65 14.67
C LYS A 9 -6.47 -11.49 14.87
N SER A 10 -6.57 -12.78 14.56
CA SER A 10 -5.43 -13.70 14.58
C SER A 10 -4.36 -13.24 13.57
N ARG A 11 -3.11 -13.67 13.79
CA ARG A 11 -2.04 -13.35 12.84
C ARG A 11 -2.39 -13.84 11.45
N GLU A 12 -3.01 -15.01 11.32
CA GLU A 12 -3.40 -15.58 10.04
C GLU A 12 -4.42 -14.69 9.31
N GLU A 13 -5.47 -14.25 10.00
CA GLU A 13 -6.48 -13.35 9.42
C GLU A 13 -5.89 -12.04 8.94
N VAL A 14 -4.95 -11.46 9.69
CA VAL A 14 -4.24 -10.23 9.29
C VAL A 14 -3.31 -10.51 8.11
N MET A 15 -2.55 -11.62 8.15
CA MET A 15 -1.64 -12.00 7.08
C MET A 15 -2.39 -12.19 5.76
N ARG A 16 -3.57 -12.82 5.75
CA ARG A 16 -4.42 -12.95 4.56
C ARG A 16 -4.78 -11.60 3.91
N VAL A 17 -4.87 -10.52 4.69
CA VAL A 17 -5.10 -9.17 4.14
C VAL A 17 -3.83 -8.62 3.50
N ILE A 18 -2.72 -8.63 4.23
CA ILE A 18 -1.52 -7.88 3.84
C ILE A 18 -0.66 -8.61 2.80
N VAL A 19 -0.81 -9.92 2.63
CA VAL A 19 -0.10 -10.68 1.57
C VAL A 19 -0.83 -10.64 0.23
N ASP A 20 -2.09 -10.23 0.20
CA ASP A 20 -2.81 -10.02 -1.06
C ASP A 20 -2.59 -8.56 -1.53
N PRO A 21 -1.79 -8.32 -2.58
CA PRO A 21 -1.53 -6.98 -3.08
C PRO A 21 -2.80 -6.29 -3.57
N PHE A 22 -3.73 -7.00 -4.20
CA PHE A 22 -4.95 -6.37 -4.69
C PHE A 22 -5.81 -5.88 -3.53
N ARG A 23 -5.92 -6.69 -2.47
CA ARG A 23 -6.64 -6.30 -1.26
C ARG A 23 -5.93 -5.17 -0.50
N LEU A 24 -4.63 -5.31 -0.24
CA LEU A 24 -3.86 -4.32 0.51
C LEU A 24 -3.84 -2.96 -0.21
N PHE A 25 -3.58 -2.94 -1.51
CA PHE A 25 -3.51 -1.69 -2.25
C PHE A 25 -4.89 -1.10 -2.58
N GLY A 26 -5.93 -1.93 -2.60
CA GLY A 26 -7.32 -1.45 -2.54
C GLY A 26 -7.62 -0.70 -1.23
N ILE A 27 -7.13 -1.19 -0.08
CA ILE A 27 -7.26 -0.47 1.20
C ILE A 27 -6.46 0.84 1.16
N ILE A 28 -5.26 0.83 0.61
CA ILE A 28 -4.38 2.00 0.53
C ILE A 28 -4.93 3.08 -0.42
N SER A 29 -5.66 2.71 -1.49
CA SER A 29 -6.31 3.60 -2.47
C SER A 29 -5.43 4.58 -3.26
N HIS A 30 -4.18 4.81 -2.86
CA HIS A 30 -3.24 5.73 -3.53
C HIS A 30 -2.26 5.04 -4.49
N ILE A 31 -2.34 3.71 -4.60
CA ILE A 31 -1.50 2.90 -5.48
C ILE A 31 -2.45 1.94 -6.19
N ASN A 32 -2.74 2.21 -7.46
CA ASN A 32 -3.64 1.38 -8.25
C ASN A 32 -2.84 0.42 -9.12
N ILE A 33 -3.10 -0.88 -8.98
CA ILE A 33 -2.48 -1.92 -9.81
C ILE A 33 -3.16 -1.90 -11.19
N LEU A 34 -2.39 -1.60 -12.23
CA LEU A 34 -2.87 -1.53 -13.61
C LEU A 34 -2.56 -2.80 -14.40
N GLN A 35 -1.35 -3.32 -14.22
CA GLN A 35 -0.84 -4.49 -14.93
C GLN A 35 0.03 -5.32 -14.00
N VAL A 36 0.14 -6.60 -14.32
CA VAL A 36 0.98 -7.58 -13.63
C VAL A 36 2.12 -8.00 -14.53
N TYR A 37 3.26 -8.37 -13.95
CA TYR A 37 4.38 -8.88 -14.72
C TYR A 37 4.29 -10.39 -14.91
N ASP A 38 4.29 -10.82 -16.16
CA ASP A 38 4.49 -12.21 -16.57
C ASP A 38 5.99 -12.46 -16.68
N GLU A 39 6.56 -13.19 -15.71
CA GLU A 39 8.00 -13.53 -15.69
C GLU A 39 8.37 -14.51 -16.81
N GLU A 40 7.45 -15.36 -17.27
CA GLU A 40 7.73 -16.33 -18.34
C GLU A 40 7.84 -15.63 -19.70
N LYS A 41 6.96 -14.66 -19.93
CA LYS A 41 6.92 -13.88 -21.19
C LYS A 41 7.72 -12.58 -21.12
N ASN A 42 8.21 -12.19 -19.95
CA ASN A 42 8.96 -10.96 -19.71
C ASN A 42 8.19 -9.69 -20.14
N ILE A 43 6.88 -9.64 -19.84
CA ILE A 43 5.99 -8.53 -20.23
C ILE A 43 5.04 -8.12 -19.10
N TYR A 44 4.63 -6.84 -19.10
CA TYR A 44 3.48 -6.39 -18.31
C TYR A 44 2.19 -6.67 -19.07
N THR A 45 1.25 -7.35 -18.40
CA THR A 45 0.00 -7.84 -18.98
C THR A 45 -1.14 -7.76 -17.96
N THR A 46 -2.33 -8.19 -18.35
CA THR A 46 -3.51 -8.28 -17.48
C THR A 46 -3.53 -9.60 -16.70
N LEU A 47 -4.21 -9.61 -15.54
CA LEU A 47 -4.19 -10.75 -14.60
C LEU A 47 -4.76 -12.05 -15.21
N ASP A 48 -5.67 -11.96 -16.18
CA ASP A 48 -6.23 -13.10 -16.91
C ASP A 48 -5.21 -13.85 -17.77
N LYS A 49 -4.03 -13.27 -18.00
CA LYS A 49 -3.00 -13.82 -18.91
C LYS A 49 -1.81 -14.45 -18.20
N VAL A 50 -1.81 -14.51 -16.87
CA VAL A 50 -0.72 -15.09 -16.07
C VAL A 50 -1.16 -16.38 -15.41
N ASN A 51 -0.25 -17.35 -15.33
CA ASN A 51 -0.49 -18.66 -14.72
C ASN A 51 0.04 -18.75 -13.27
N VAL A 52 0.85 -17.77 -12.86
CA VAL A 52 1.46 -17.69 -11.53
C VAL A 52 1.11 -16.34 -10.93
N PHE A 53 0.84 -16.32 -9.62
CA PHE A 53 0.53 -15.10 -8.92
C PHE A 53 1.71 -14.11 -8.99
N PRO A 54 1.52 -12.92 -9.57
CA PRO A 54 2.61 -12.00 -9.90
C PRO A 54 3.14 -11.29 -8.65
N ARG A 55 4.41 -10.87 -8.72
CA ARG A 55 5.05 -10.07 -7.65
C ARG A 55 5.58 -8.72 -8.10
N LYS A 56 5.48 -8.41 -9.39
CA LYS A 56 5.84 -7.12 -9.96
C LYS A 56 4.63 -6.57 -10.67
N PHE A 57 4.40 -5.28 -10.51
CA PHE A 57 3.19 -4.61 -10.97
C PHE A 57 3.55 -3.30 -11.61
N ARG A 58 2.83 -2.96 -12.67
CA ARG A 58 2.74 -1.59 -13.14
C ARG A 58 1.61 -0.91 -12.40
N VAL A 59 1.89 0.25 -11.83
CA VAL A 59 0.95 0.96 -10.96
C VAL A 59 0.76 2.40 -11.39
N MET A 60 -0.38 2.96 -11.01
CA MET A 60 -0.61 4.40 -10.98
C MET A 60 -0.56 4.87 -9.53
N TYR A 61 0.33 5.82 -9.26
CA TYR A 61 0.36 6.55 -8.01
C TYR A 61 -0.60 7.72 -8.07
N ILE A 62 -1.32 7.94 -6.97
CA ILE A 62 -2.26 9.04 -6.79
C ILE A 62 -1.78 9.86 -5.59
N PHE A 63 -1.41 11.11 -5.82
CA PHE A 63 -0.97 12.06 -4.80
C PHE A 63 -2.03 13.15 -4.64
N GLY A 64 -2.32 13.51 -3.38
CA GLY A 64 -3.42 14.42 -3.03
C GLY A 64 -4.70 13.68 -2.63
N THR A 65 -5.70 14.43 -2.20
CA THR A 65 -7.04 13.97 -1.80
C THR A 65 -8.09 14.64 -2.68
N PRO A 66 -9.37 14.25 -2.62
CA PRO A 66 -10.44 14.97 -3.32
C PRO A 66 -10.54 16.46 -2.94
N ASP A 67 -10.11 16.80 -1.72
CA ASP A 67 -10.10 18.18 -1.20
C ASP A 67 -8.85 18.96 -1.58
N THR A 68 -7.82 18.27 -2.08
CA THR A 68 -6.59 18.90 -2.58
C THR A 68 -6.41 18.61 -4.07
N LYS A 69 -5.34 19.13 -4.67
CA LYS A 69 -5.05 18.85 -6.07
C LYS A 69 -4.59 17.40 -6.22
N ILE A 70 -5.35 16.60 -6.99
CA ILE A 70 -4.93 15.24 -7.34
C ILE A 70 -3.94 15.27 -8.49
N THR A 71 -2.78 14.64 -8.29
CA THR A 71 -1.77 14.41 -9.33
C THR A 71 -1.51 12.92 -9.45
N THR A 72 -1.41 12.43 -10.69
CA THR A 72 -1.13 11.01 -10.95
C THR A 72 0.14 10.82 -11.76
N PHE A 73 0.83 9.72 -11.51
CA PHE A 73 1.98 9.30 -12.31
C PHE A 73 2.11 7.78 -12.32
N LEU A 74 2.75 7.27 -13.36
CA LEU A 74 2.95 5.83 -13.55
C LEU A 74 4.26 5.37 -12.89
N GLY A 75 4.28 4.12 -12.48
CA GLY A 75 5.48 3.49 -11.95
C GLY A 75 5.35 1.99 -11.78
N TYR A 76 6.18 1.47 -10.89
CA TYR A 76 6.33 0.05 -10.63
C TYR A 76 6.28 -0.24 -9.13
N MET A 77 5.71 -1.38 -8.79
CA MET A 77 5.64 -1.89 -7.44
C MET A 77 6.05 -3.36 -7.43
N GLU A 78 6.72 -3.77 -6.36
CA GLU A 78 7.08 -5.16 -6.10
C GLU A 78 6.60 -5.62 -4.72
N GLY A 79 6.20 -6.88 -4.64
CA GLY A 79 5.71 -7.56 -3.45
C GLY A 79 4.52 -8.49 -3.79
N PRO A 80 3.90 -9.18 -2.84
CA PRO A 80 4.36 -9.37 -1.47
C PRO A 80 5.71 -10.07 -1.44
N LYS A 81 6.68 -9.52 -0.70
CA LYS A 81 7.86 -10.26 -0.27
C LYS A 81 7.63 -10.69 1.18
N ILE A 82 7.49 -11.99 1.41
CA ILE A 82 7.38 -12.52 2.77
C ILE A 82 8.72 -12.33 3.47
N VAL A 83 8.69 -11.69 4.63
CA VAL A 83 9.85 -11.45 5.51
C VAL A 83 9.56 -12.03 6.89
N PRO A 84 10.58 -12.29 7.73
CA PRO A 84 10.35 -12.77 9.09
C PRO A 84 9.34 -11.91 9.84
N GLY A 85 8.23 -12.52 10.25
CA GLY A 85 7.16 -11.84 10.99
C GLY A 85 6.22 -10.95 10.16
N GLY A 86 6.36 -10.85 8.83
CA GLY A 86 5.61 -9.86 8.06
C GLY A 86 5.67 -9.95 6.55
N VAL A 87 5.36 -8.83 5.90
CA VAL A 87 5.42 -8.64 4.45
C VAL A 87 6.08 -7.31 4.12
N ARG A 88 6.81 -7.27 3.00
CA ARG A 88 7.40 -6.07 2.45
C ARG A 88 6.90 -5.81 1.03
N TYR A 89 6.67 -4.53 0.75
CA TYR A 89 6.39 -3.99 -0.57
C TYR A 89 7.30 -2.80 -0.82
N GLN A 90 7.65 -2.59 -2.08
CA GLN A 90 8.44 -1.43 -2.50
C GLN A 90 7.95 -0.94 -3.85
N GLY A 91 8.21 0.33 -4.16
CA GLY A 91 7.87 0.86 -5.46
C GLY A 91 8.58 2.15 -5.81
N ARG A 92 8.45 2.53 -7.07
CA ARG A 92 9.05 3.72 -7.65
C ARG A 92 8.25 4.23 -8.83
N ASP A 93 8.29 5.54 -9.08
CA ASP A 93 7.77 6.11 -10.33
C ASP A 93 8.66 5.77 -11.53
N ASN A 94 8.12 5.93 -12.75
CA ASN A 94 8.87 5.71 -13.99
C ASN A 94 10.08 6.61 -14.12
N GLU A 95 10.01 7.81 -13.53
CA GLU A 95 11.05 8.82 -13.65
C GLU A 95 12.06 8.75 -12.52
N GLU A 96 11.94 7.80 -11.59
CA GLU A 96 12.88 7.60 -10.49
C GLU A 96 13.02 8.84 -9.59
N THR A 97 11.95 9.61 -9.48
CA THR A 97 11.84 10.80 -8.62
C THR A 97 11.18 10.52 -7.27
N PHE A 98 10.49 9.38 -7.15
CA PHE A 98 9.79 8.94 -5.95
C PHE A 98 10.02 7.44 -5.75
N TYR A 99 10.44 7.08 -4.54
CA TYR A 99 10.58 5.69 -4.11
C TYR A 99 9.88 5.54 -2.76
N TRP A 100 9.32 4.36 -2.52
CA TRP A 100 8.76 4.01 -1.23
C TRP A 100 9.01 2.55 -0.90
N ASP A 101 8.99 2.28 0.39
CA ASP A 101 9.16 0.98 0.99
C ASP A 101 8.18 0.86 2.16
N LEU A 102 7.40 -0.21 2.19
CA LEU A 102 6.41 -0.51 3.22
C LEU A 102 6.67 -1.91 3.77
N GLU A 103 6.96 -1.99 5.06
CA GLU A 103 7.02 -3.23 5.81
C GLU A 103 5.87 -3.28 6.82
N ILE A 104 5.20 -4.42 6.90
CA ILE A 104 4.14 -4.67 7.87
C ILE A 104 4.49 -5.95 8.63
N TYR A 105 4.75 -5.82 9.92
CA TYR A 105 4.99 -6.94 10.82
C TYR A 105 3.75 -7.25 11.64
N VAL A 106 3.50 -8.53 11.87
CA VAL A 106 2.35 -9.01 12.64
C VAL A 106 2.81 -10.04 13.66
N LYS A 107 2.65 -9.72 14.93
CA LYS A 107 2.99 -10.58 16.06
C LYS A 107 1.72 -11.05 16.76
N GLU A 108 1.60 -12.37 16.92
CA GLU A 108 0.51 -13.00 17.66
C GLU A 108 0.52 -12.56 19.13
N ARG A 109 -0.67 -12.45 19.72
CA ARG A 109 -0.92 -12.13 21.13
C ARG A 109 -2.01 -13.06 21.67
N GLN A 110 -2.21 -13.07 22.99
CA GLN A 110 -3.27 -13.87 23.61
C GLN A 110 -4.68 -13.52 23.11
N GLU A 111 -4.92 -12.25 22.79
CA GLU A 111 -6.23 -11.73 22.34
C GLU A 111 -6.09 -11.03 20.97
N GLY A 112 -5.54 -11.74 19.98
CA GLY A 112 -5.40 -11.26 18.59
C GLY A 112 -3.95 -10.96 18.21
N SER A 113 -3.69 -9.82 17.57
CA SER A 113 -2.39 -9.49 16.99
C SER A 113 -1.95 -8.05 17.23
N SER A 114 -0.65 -7.81 17.35
CA SER A 114 -0.07 -6.48 17.17
C SER A 114 0.50 -6.32 15.77
N LEU A 115 0.20 -5.19 15.13
CA LEU A 115 0.71 -4.81 13.83
C LEU A 115 1.69 -3.64 13.97
N SER A 116 2.83 -3.73 13.29
CA SER A 116 3.83 -2.67 13.17
C SER A 116 3.97 -2.29 11.70
N PHE A 117 3.75 -1.02 11.38
CA PHE A 117 3.87 -0.48 10.03
C PHE A 117 5.11 0.38 9.95
N HIS A 118 5.99 0.07 9.00
CA HIS A 118 7.18 0.85 8.70
C HIS A 118 7.10 1.32 7.25
N MET A 119 6.94 2.62 7.05
CA MET A 119 6.92 3.20 5.72
C MET A 119 8.02 4.24 5.59
N ASN A 120 8.82 4.10 4.53
CA ASN A 120 9.89 5.00 4.16
C ASN A 120 9.66 5.50 2.74
N THR A 121 9.92 6.78 2.50
CA THR A 121 9.84 7.37 1.17
C THR A 121 11.10 8.18 0.88
N ILE A 122 11.52 8.17 -0.38
CA ILE A 122 12.65 8.95 -0.88
C ILE A 122 12.14 9.78 -2.06
N TYR A 123 12.32 11.10 -1.97
CA TYR A 123 12.00 12.04 -3.03
C TYR A 123 13.31 12.56 -3.65
N LYS A 124 13.52 12.29 -4.94
CA LYS A 124 14.70 12.70 -5.72
C LYS A 124 14.27 13.60 -6.89
N PRO A 125 13.97 14.89 -6.64
CA PRO A 125 13.59 15.79 -7.72
C PRO A 125 14.72 15.93 -8.76
N LYS A 126 14.40 15.76 -10.04
CA LYS A 126 15.33 16.05 -11.15
C LYS A 126 15.37 17.54 -11.43
N ILE A 127 16.53 18.06 -11.85
CA ILE A 127 16.74 19.48 -12.17
C ILE A 127 15.75 19.97 -13.26
N THR A 128 15.38 19.12 -14.20
CA THR A 128 14.38 19.43 -15.24
C THR A 128 12.97 19.65 -14.68
N HIS A 129 12.62 19.07 -13.51
CA HIS A 129 11.32 19.27 -12.87
C HIS A 129 11.22 20.62 -12.16
N LYS A 130 12.35 21.08 -11.58
CA LYS A 130 12.47 22.44 -11.02
C LYS A 130 12.19 23.52 -12.06
N LEU A 131 12.69 23.31 -13.27
CA LEU A 131 12.54 24.27 -14.37
C LEU A 131 11.14 24.24 -14.99
N LEU A 132 10.38 23.16 -14.81
CA LEU A 132 9.06 22.95 -15.42
C LEU A 132 7.89 23.05 -14.42
N GLY A 133 8.15 23.34 -13.14
CA GLY A 133 7.10 23.43 -12.10
C GLY A 133 6.32 22.13 -11.89
N LYS A 134 7.01 20.99 -12.00
CA LYS A 134 6.44 19.64 -11.88
C LYS A 134 7.13 18.83 -10.78
N GLU A 135 7.36 19.43 -9.61
CA GLU A 135 8.10 18.73 -8.57
C GLU A 135 7.19 17.78 -7.77
N VAL A 136 7.56 16.50 -7.74
CA VAL A 136 7.01 15.55 -6.75
C VAL A 136 7.37 15.96 -5.31
N LYS A 137 8.36 16.85 -5.13
CA LYS A 137 8.71 17.45 -3.84
C LYS A 137 7.67 18.48 -3.37
N GLU A 138 7.09 19.28 -4.27
CA GLU A 138 5.97 20.19 -3.94
C GLU A 138 4.77 19.38 -3.44
N LEU A 139 4.55 18.19 -4.03
CA LEU A 139 3.53 17.27 -3.54
C LEU A 139 3.78 16.77 -2.11
N LYS A 140 5.01 16.80 -1.57
CA LYS A 140 5.26 16.44 -0.16
C LYS A 140 4.77 17.53 0.79
N GLU A 141 4.92 18.79 0.41
CA GLU A 141 4.47 19.93 1.23
C GLU A 141 2.93 19.99 1.28
N GLU A 142 2.28 19.63 0.18
CA GLU A 142 0.81 19.54 0.08
C GLU A 142 0.24 18.20 0.58
N PHE A 143 1.03 17.12 0.48
CA PHE A 143 0.58 15.76 0.75
C PHE A 143 1.72 14.86 1.27
N ASN A 144 1.75 14.66 2.58
CA ASN A 144 2.66 13.68 3.19
C ASN A 144 2.15 12.25 2.94
N PHE A 145 2.59 11.67 1.81
CA PHE A 145 2.20 10.32 1.35
C PHE A 145 2.31 9.25 2.46
N PRO A 146 3.47 9.00 3.10
CA PRO A 146 3.55 7.97 4.13
C PRO A 146 2.63 8.21 5.32
N ASP A 147 2.52 9.44 5.82
CA ASP A 147 1.59 9.74 6.92
C ASP A 147 0.14 9.50 6.53
N HIS A 148 -0.25 9.93 5.33
CA HIS A 148 -1.62 9.76 4.85
C HIS A 148 -1.96 8.27 4.68
N ILE A 149 -1.10 7.50 4.01
CA ILE A 149 -1.29 6.05 3.81
C ILE A 149 -1.45 5.34 5.15
N LEU A 150 -0.57 5.61 6.12
CA LEU A 150 -0.62 4.91 7.41
C LEU A 150 -1.80 5.38 8.27
N LYS A 151 -1.98 6.69 8.45
CA LYS A 151 -2.92 7.25 9.44
C LYS A 151 -4.34 7.39 8.91
N ALA A 152 -4.54 7.60 7.61
CA ALA A 152 -5.86 7.78 7.02
C ALA A 152 -6.43 6.48 6.43
N HIS A 153 -5.58 5.53 6.01
CA HIS A 153 -6.04 4.28 5.37
C HIS A 153 -5.74 3.03 6.19
N LEU A 154 -4.46 2.66 6.35
CA LEU A 154 -4.10 1.36 6.93
C LEU A 154 -4.50 1.22 8.40
N ILE A 155 -4.12 2.17 9.26
CA ILE A 155 -4.44 2.10 10.69
C ILE A 155 -5.96 2.11 10.93
N PRO A 156 -6.75 3.03 10.33
CA PRO A 156 -8.20 2.99 10.45
C PRO A 156 -8.79 1.67 9.96
N TYR A 157 -8.39 1.18 8.79
CA TYR A 157 -8.88 -0.10 8.27
C TYR A 157 -8.67 -1.23 9.28
N PHE A 158 -7.45 -1.39 9.81
CA PHE A 158 -7.17 -2.48 10.74
C PHE A 158 -7.84 -2.30 12.11
N LYS A 159 -8.05 -1.05 12.56
CA LYS A 159 -8.88 -0.79 13.74
C LYS A 159 -10.30 -1.32 13.52
N PHE A 160 -10.95 -0.97 12.41
CA PHE A 160 -12.30 -1.44 12.10
C PHE A 160 -12.36 -2.94 11.77
N TYR A 161 -11.35 -3.47 11.08
CA TYR A 161 -11.22 -4.91 10.81
C TYR A 161 -11.13 -5.73 12.11
N GLY A 162 -10.61 -5.14 13.19
CA GLY A 162 -10.58 -5.69 14.54
C GLY A 162 -11.87 -5.47 15.36
N PHE A 163 -12.77 -4.60 14.92
CA PHE A 163 -14.14 -4.45 15.44
C PHE A 163 -15.10 -5.22 14.55
N ILE A 164 -15.16 -6.54 14.73
CA ILE A 164 -16.39 -7.26 14.47
C ILE A 164 -16.74 -7.96 15.76
N ASP A 165 -17.42 -7.24 16.65
CA ASP A 165 -18.76 -7.66 17.05
C ASP A 165 -19.52 -6.49 17.69
N ASP A 166 -20.74 -6.26 17.19
CA ASP A 166 -21.93 -6.00 18.01
C ASP A 166 -23.14 -5.75 17.07
N THR A 167 -23.86 -6.84 16.79
CA THR A 167 -25.29 -6.91 16.36
C THR A 167 -25.66 -6.41 14.94
N LEU A 168 -26.76 -6.91 14.35
CA LEU A 168 -27.47 -6.39 13.13
C LEU A 168 -27.31 -7.12 11.77
N LEU A 169 -27.29 -8.46 11.74
CA LEU A 169 -28.15 -9.21 10.80
C LEU A 169 -29.08 -10.16 11.56
N SER A 170 -29.51 -9.77 12.76
CA SER A 170 -30.79 -10.20 13.31
C SER A 170 -31.91 -9.60 12.44
N GLN A 171 -32.03 -10.11 11.21
CA GLN A 171 -33.25 -10.03 10.42
C GLN A 171 -34.27 -11.03 10.97
N GLU A 172 -34.63 -10.84 12.23
CA GLU A 172 -35.92 -11.23 12.77
C GLU A 172 -36.52 -9.96 13.40
N GLN A 173 -37.10 -9.13 12.54
CA GLN A 173 -38.19 -8.21 12.87
C GLN A 173 -39.31 -8.46 11.87
#